data_AF-A0A497A0Y3-F1
#
_entry.id   AF-A0A497A0Y3-F1
#
_cell.length_a   1.000
_cell.length_b   1.000
_cell.length_c   1.000
_cell.angle_alpha   90.00
_cell.angle_beta   90.00
_cell.angle_gamma   90.00
#
_symmetry.space_group_name_H-M   'P 1'
#
loop_
_entity.id
_entity.type
_entity.pdbx_description
1 polymer ?
#
loop_
_entity_poly.entity_id
_entity_poly.type
_entity_poly.pdbx_seq_one_letter_code
_entity_poly.pdbx_strand_id
1 'polypeptide(L)'
;MTLKYLTDEPFGNFGDAREVLNLLAEEGVLHRRNGRYTWSGDGYPAGRLSLRTSTPDNVVIQDVSADPPQVIGQMDRPSAPVLIHEGAVYLHGGATYVVEALDWERGIARVRAAEPDYYTRASSVIDVRIVKEYSPCHPVTLSPDLEDKTRRQGDTVKGAGGRCAVAAILMVF
;
A
#
# COMPACT_ATOMS: atom_id res chain seq x y z
N MET A 1 14.20 -20.69 19.18
CA MET A 1 14.20 -20.14 20.55
C MET A 1 12.98 -19.25 20.68
N THR A 2 11.88 -19.74 21.26
CA THR A 2 10.64 -18.97 21.40
C THR A 2 10.73 -18.09 22.63
N LEU A 3 10.75 -16.77 22.42
CA LEU A 3 10.73 -15.78 23.49
C LEU A 3 9.34 -15.81 24.14
N LYS A 4 9.29 -15.80 25.48
CA LYS A 4 8.05 -15.91 26.25
C LYS A 4 7.75 -14.56 26.89
N TYR A 5 6.49 -14.13 26.84
CA TYR A 5 6.06 -12.88 27.46
C TYR A 5 5.37 -13.15 28.80
N LEU A 6 5.71 -12.39 29.83
CA LEU A 6 5.11 -12.51 31.17
C LEU A 6 3.87 -11.61 31.29
N THR A 7 2.86 -12.08 32.02
CA THR A 7 1.56 -11.37 32.14
C THR A 7 1.65 -9.99 32.82
N ASP A 8 2.69 -9.77 33.61
CA ASP A 8 2.93 -8.53 34.39
C ASP A 8 4.13 -7.73 33.88
N GLU A 9 4.74 -8.13 32.75
CA GLU A 9 5.80 -7.36 32.13
C GLU A 9 5.19 -6.20 31.32
N PRO A 10 5.74 -4.98 31.40
CA PRO A 10 5.26 -3.85 30.59
C PRO A 10 5.74 -3.98 29.14
N PHE A 11 4.92 -3.53 28.18
CA PHE A 11 5.31 -3.40 26.76
C PHE A 11 5.55 -1.93 26.42
N GLY A 12 6.74 -1.41 26.76
CA GLY A 12 7.01 0.02 26.63
C GLY A 12 6.01 0.85 27.44
N ASN A 13 5.37 1.85 26.81
CA ASN A 13 4.33 2.67 27.44
C ASN A 13 2.90 2.21 27.10
N PHE A 14 2.74 0.99 26.58
CA PHE A 14 1.43 0.46 26.20
C PHE A 14 0.74 -0.17 27.42
N GLY A 15 -0.28 0.52 27.96
CA GLY A 15 -0.98 0.11 29.19
C GLY A 15 -1.86 -1.13 29.03
N ASP A 16 -2.36 -1.39 27.83
CA ASP A 16 -3.39 -2.41 27.58
C ASP A 16 -2.81 -3.73 27.04
N ALA A 17 -1.50 -3.95 27.22
CA ALA A 17 -0.79 -5.13 26.73
C ALA A 17 -1.48 -6.44 27.15
N ARG A 18 -1.99 -6.49 28.38
CA ARG A 18 -2.68 -7.66 28.93
C ARG A 18 -3.98 -7.99 28.19
N GLU A 19 -4.78 -6.98 27.85
CA GLU A 19 -6.06 -7.19 27.18
C GLU A 19 -5.84 -7.73 25.77
N VAL A 20 -4.88 -7.15 25.04
CA VAL A 20 -4.48 -7.62 23.71
C VAL A 20 -3.95 -9.06 23.77
N LEU A 21 -3.12 -9.41 24.77
CA LEU A 21 -2.60 -10.77 24.94
C LEU A 21 -3.69 -11.79 25.26
N ASN A 22 -4.70 -11.40 26.05
CA ASN A 22 -5.86 -12.26 26.33
C ASN A 22 -6.68 -12.50 25.05
N LEU A 23 -6.96 -11.44 24.27
CA LEU A 23 -7.66 -11.57 22.99
C LEU A 23 -6.92 -12.50 22.03
N LEU A 24 -5.60 -12.34 21.88
CA LEU A 24 -4.77 -13.22 21.04
C LEU A 24 -4.72 -14.66 21.55
N ALA A 25 -4.90 -14.88 22.86
CA ALA A 25 -5.01 -16.22 23.42
C ALA A 25 -6.39 -16.85 23.18
N GLU A 26 -7.46 -16.05 23.21
CA GLU A 26 -8.82 -16.48 22.85
C GLU A 26 -8.94 -16.82 21.36
N GLU A 27 -8.25 -16.08 20.49
CA GLU A 27 -8.12 -16.38 19.06
C GLU A 27 -7.23 -17.61 18.77
N GLY A 28 -6.59 -18.19 19.78
CA GLY A 28 -5.72 -19.38 19.66
C GLY A 28 -4.33 -19.11 19.08
N VAL A 29 -3.99 -17.84 18.83
CA VAL A 29 -2.68 -17.40 18.32
C VAL A 29 -1.60 -17.55 19.39
N LEU A 30 -1.96 -17.30 20.65
CA LEU A 30 -1.10 -17.48 21.82
C LEU A 30 -1.66 -18.58 22.74
N HIS A 31 -0.77 -19.36 23.32
CA HIS A 31 -1.09 -20.28 24.40
C HIS A 31 -0.68 -19.68 25.75
N ARG A 32 -1.66 -19.55 26.65
CA ARG A 32 -1.45 -19.05 28.02
C ARG A 32 -1.27 -20.22 28.99
N ARG A 33 -0.11 -20.28 29.66
CA ARG A 33 0.16 -21.27 30.73
C ARG A 33 0.99 -20.65 31.85
N ASN A 34 0.56 -20.84 33.10
CA ASN A 34 1.28 -20.36 34.30
C ASN A 34 1.68 -18.87 34.24
N GLY A 35 0.77 -17.99 33.81
CA GLY A 35 1.05 -16.56 33.70
C GLY A 35 2.03 -16.17 32.57
N ARG A 36 2.27 -17.06 31.61
CA ARG A 36 3.14 -16.83 30.44
C ARG A 36 2.37 -17.02 29.15
N TYR A 37 2.62 -16.15 28.19
CA TYR A 37 2.15 -16.26 26.82
C TYR A 37 3.25 -16.84 25.95
N THR A 38 2.89 -17.86 25.17
CA THR A 38 3.78 -18.50 24.20
C THR A 38 3.08 -18.53 22.85
N TRP A 39 3.82 -18.22 21.77
CA TRP A 39 3.31 -18.38 20.42
C TRP A 39 2.91 -19.83 20.13
N SER A 40 1.66 -20.06 19.71
CA SER A 40 1.12 -21.38 19.35
C SER A 40 0.74 -21.51 17.88
N GLY A 41 0.81 -20.41 17.11
CA GLY A 41 0.52 -20.41 15.68
C GLY A 41 1.58 -21.13 14.85
N ASP A 42 1.20 -21.47 13.61
CA ASP A 42 2.12 -22.03 12.63
C ASP A 42 2.90 -20.91 11.91
N GLY A 43 4.23 -21.05 11.86
CA GLY A 43 5.15 -20.13 11.16
C GLY A 43 5.78 -19.01 12.00
N TYR A 44 6.42 -18.07 11.29
CA TYR A 44 7.20 -16.95 11.85
C TYR A 44 6.44 -15.62 11.67
N PRO A 45 5.85 -15.04 12.73
CA PRO A 45 4.95 -13.89 12.60
C PRO A 45 5.64 -12.64 12.05
N ALA A 46 6.90 -12.40 12.41
CA ALA A 46 7.63 -11.22 11.96
C ALA A 46 7.92 -11.21 10.44
N GLY A 47 7.88 -12.38 9.77
CA GLY A 47 8.02 -12.44 8.31
C GLY A 47 6.79 -11.95 7.55
N ARG A 48 5.62 -11.90 8.20
CA ARG A 48 4.36 -11.45 7.59
C ARG A 48 4.10 -9.96 7.80
N LEU A 49 4.86 -9.31 8.68
CA LEU A 49 4.69 -7.91 9.01
C LEU A 49 5.79 -7.07 8.34
N SER A 50 5.39 -6.20 7.41
CA SER A 50 6.31 -5.20 6.89
C SER A 50 6.33 -3.97 7.80
N LEU A 51 7.51 -3.58 8.29
CA LEU A 51 7.68 -2.37 9.12
C LEU A 51 7.52 -1.08 8.31
N ARG A 52 7.63 -1.19 6.99
CA ARG A 52 7.36 -0.11 6.04
C ARG A 52 6.11 -0.54 5.30
N THR A 53 5.03 0.23 5.40
CA THR A 53 3.73 -0.04 4.78
C THR A 53 3.75 -0.20 3.24
N SER A 54 4.92 -0.15 2.61
CA SER A 54 5.11 -0.56 1.23
C SER A 54 5.19 -2.08 1.12
N THR A 55 4.22 -2.68 0.42
CA THR A 55 4.32 -4.04 -0.10
C THR A 55 5.62 -4.19 -0.89
N PRO A 56 6.40 -5.27 -0.72
CA PRO A 56 7.65 -5.49 -1.47
C PRO A 56 7.43 -5.90 -2.94
N ASP A 57 6.20 -5.83 -3.43
CA ASP A 57 5.87 -6.21 -4.79
C ASP A 57 6.48 -5.21 -5.78
N ASN A 58 7.47 -5.68 -6.51
CA ASN A 58 8.17 -4.94 -7.54
C ASN A 58 7.96 -5.60 -8.90
N VAL A 59 7.99 -4.79 -9.95
CA VAL A 59 8.05 -5.22 -11.34
C VAL A 59 9.52 -5.24 -11.77
N VAL A 60 9.97 -6.37 -12.32
CA VAL A 60 11.32 -6.54 -12.85
C VAL A 60 11.33 -6.12 -14.32
N ILE A 61 12.27 -5.24 -14.67
CA ILE A 61 12.43 -4.72 -16.03
C ILE A 61 13.54 -5.53 -16.72
N GLN A 62 13.19 -6.24 -17.79
CA GLN A 62 14.06 -7.12 -18.54
C GLN A 62 14.24 -6.63 -19.97
N ASP A 63 15.48 -6.41 -20.37
CA ASP A 63 15.85 -6.16 -21.76
C ASP A 63 15.88 -7.49 -22.54
N VAL A 64 15.02 -7.60 -23.54
CA VAL A 64 14.90 -8.77 -24.42
C VAL A 64 15.71 -8.62 -25.71
N SER A 65 16.50 -7.56 -25.84
CA SER A 65 17.40 -7.33 -26.99
C SER A 65 18.59 -8.29 -27.00
N ALA A 66 18.97 -8.83 -25.83
CA ALA A 66 20.04 -9.80 -25.67
C ALA A 66 19.48 -11.21 -25.35
N ASP A 67 20.23 -12.24 -25.73
CA ASP A 67 19.98 -13.63 -25.34
C ASP A 67 21.17 -14.16 -24.51
N PRO A 68 20.99 -14.47 -23.21
CA PRO A 68 19.74 -14.43 -22.44
C PRO A 68 19.27 -13.00 -22.08
N PRO A 69 17.96 -12.80 -21.81
CA PRO A 69 17.42 -11.52 -21.38
C PRO A 69 18.12 -10.99 -20.13
N GLN A 70 18.43 -9.69 -20.12
CA GLN A 70 19.16 -9.04 -19.03
C GLN A 70 18.22 -8.22 -18.15
N VAL A 71 18.35 -8.35 -16.83
CA VAL A 71 17.63 -7.48 -15.89
C VAL A 71 18.34 -6.12 -15.82
N ILE A 72 17.63 -5.06 -16.20
CA ILE A 72 18.16 -3.68 -16.16
C ILE A 72 17.73 -2.94 -14.89
N GLY A 73 16.60 -3.33 -14.28
CA GLY A 73 16.11 -2.61 -13.10
C GLY A 73 14.85 -3.23 -12.49
N GLN A 74 14.38 -2.57 -11.44
CA GLN A 74 13.14 -2.89 -10.76
C GLN A 74 12.37 -1.59 -10.49
N MET A 75 11.05 -1.67 -10.51
CA MET A 75 10.14 -0.57 -10.19
C MET A 75 9.07 -1.06 -9.23
N ASP A 76 8.55 -0.17 -8.39
CA ASP A 76 7.41 -0.49 -7.54
C ASP A 76 6.16 -0.79 -8.38
N ARG A 77 5.38 -1.77 -7.93
CA ARG A 77 4.15 -2.19 -8.61
C ARG A 77 3.11 -1.07 -8.85
N PRO A 78 2.82 -0.14 -7.91
CA PRO A 78 1.83 0.91 -8.15
C PRO A 78 2.28 1.95 -9.19
N SER A 79 3.58 2.21 -9.35
CA SER A 79 4.07 3.14 -10.38
C SER A 79 4.18 2.51 -11.77
N ALA A 80 4.23 1.18 -11.85
CA ALA A 80 4.39 0.45 -13.11
C ALA A 80 3.38 0.82 -14.21
N PRO A 81 2.05 0.86 -13.98
CA PRO A 81 1.08 1.19 -15.02
C PRO A 81 1.20 2.62 -15.57
N VAL A 82 1.83 3.52 -14.81
CA VAL A 82 1.97 4.93 -15.18
C VAL A 82 3.29 5.20 -15.92
N LEU A 83 4.37 4.51 -15.53
CA LEU A 83 5.72 4.77 -16.04
C LEU A 83 6.24 3.74 -17.04
N ILE A 84 5.78 2.48 -16.98
CA ILE A 84 6.26 1.37 -17.81
C ILE A 84 5.09 0.56 -18.41
N HIS A 85 4.05 1.27 -18.86
CA HIS A 85 2.99 0.66 -19.67
C HIS A 85 3.51 0.28 -21.07
N GLU A 86 2.76 -0.53 -21.80
CA GLU A 86 3.11 -0.92 -23.17
C GLU A 86 3.29 0.32 -24.07
N GLY A 87 4.38 0.38 -24.81
CA GLY A 87 4.77 1.53 -25.64
C GLY A 87 5.39 2.71 -24.86
N ALA A 88 5.57 2.60 -23.54
CA ALA A 88 6.26 3.62 -22.76
C ALA A 88 7.76 3.65 -23.07
N VAL A 89 8.34 4.85 -22.97
CA VAL A 89 9.78 5.06 -23.07
C VAL A 89 10.37 5.10 -21.65
N TYR A 90 11.14 4.08 -21.33
CA TYR A 90 11.87 3.94 -20.08
C TYR A 90 13.33 4.37 -20.25
N LEU A 91 13.80 5.31 -19.43
CA LEU A 91 15.19 5.76 -19.44
C LEU A 91 15.93 5.15 -18.26
N HIS A 92 17.04 4.46 -18.54
CA HIS A 92 17.88 3.83 -17.53
C HIS A 92 19.36 4.12 -17.82
N GLY A 93 20.04 4.83 -16.91
CA GLY A 93 21.47 5.12 -17.04
C GLY A 93 21.85 5.93 -18.29
N GLY A 94 20.92 6.72 -18.83
CA GLY A 94 21.12 7.47 -20.07
C GLY A 94 20.82 6.68 -21.36
N ALA A 95 20.55 5.38 -21.25
CA ALA A 95 20.06 4.56 -22.35
C ALA A 95 18.53 4.58 -22.38
N THR A 96 17.97 4.58 -23.59
CA THR A 96 16.52 4.60 -23.83
C THR A 96 16.04 3.22 -24.20
N TYR A 97 14.95 2.80 -23.55
CA TYR A 97 14.30 1.52 -23.77
C TYR A 97 12.81 1.75 -24.04
N VAL A 98 12.25 1.02 -24.99
CA VAL A 98 10.80 1.02 -25.25
C VAL A 98 10.21 -0.25 -24.63
N VAL A 99 9.14 -0.08 -23.87
CA VAL A 99 8.42 -1.19 -23.24
C VAL A 99 7.56 -1.90 -24.29
N GLU A 100 7.80 -3.18 -24.51
CA GLU A 100 7.03 -4.01 -25.43
C GLU A 100 5.78 -4.59 -24.78
N ALA A 101 5.90 -5.07 -23.54
CA ALA A 101 4.82 -5.72 -22.82
C ALA A 101 5.02 -5.60 -21.30
N LEU A 102 3.92 -5.41 -20.57
CA LEU A 102 3.89 -5.43 -19.11
C LEU A 102 3.05 -6.63 -18.64
N ASP A 103 3.72 -7.69 -18.17
CA ASP A 103 3.06 -8.86 -17.57
C ASP A 103 2.78 -8.57 -16.10
N TRP A 104 1.53 -8.21 -15.80
CA TRP A 104 1.09 -7.88 -14.45
C TRP A 104 1.10 -9.09 -13.51
N GLU A 105 0.66 -10.25 -13.98
CA GLU A 105 0.60 -11.48 -13.15
C GLU A 105 2.00 -11.88 -12.68
N ARG A 106 2.97 -11.84 -13.60
CA ARG A 106 4.35 -12.25 -13.31
C ARG A 106 5.20 -11.13 -12.74
N GLY A 107 4.75 -9.87 -12.82
CA GLY A 107 5.54 -8.71 -12.42
C GLY A 107 6.77 -8.51 -13.30
N ILE A 108 6.65 -8.70 -14.62
CA ILE A 108 7.76 -8.58 -15.56
C ILE A 108 7.41 -7.58 -16.65
N ALA A 109 8.24 -6.55 -16.81
CA ALA A 109 8.19 -5.63 -17.94
C ALA A 109 9.28 -6.00 -18.95
N ARG A 110 8.89 -6.28 -20.19
CA ARG A 110 9.83 -6.56 -21.29
C ARG A 110 10.11 -5.28 -22.05
N VAL A 111 11.37 -4.96 -22.22
CA VAL A 111 11.81 -3.75 -22.89
C VAL A 111 12.83 -4.07 -23.97
N ARG A 112 12.96 -3.18 -24.95
CA ARG A 112 13.97 -3.24 -26.00
C ARG A 112 14.70 -1.91 -26.09
N ALA A 113 16.02 -1.95 -26.26
CA ALA A 113 16.80 -0.75 -26.52
C ALA A 113 16.39 -0.14 -27.87
N ALA A 114 15.97 1.12 -27.87
CA ALA A 114 15.56 1.83 -29.07
C ALA A 114 15.71 3.36 -28.89
N GLU A 115 15.83 4.07 -29.99
CA GLU A 115 15.88 5.54 -30.04
C GLU A 115 14.57 6.06 -30.67
N PRO A 116 13.48 6.19 -29.90
CA PRO A 116 12.22 6.72 -30.40
C PRO A 116 12.29 8.25 -30.60
N ASP A 117 11.59 8.75 -31.61
CA ASP A 117 11.41 10.20 -31.87
C ASP A 117 10.42 10.89 -30.91
N TYR A 118 9.99 10.19 -29.86
CA TYR A 118 9.00 10.66 -28.89
C TYR A 118 9.43 10.34 -27.47
N TYR A 119 8.84 11.07 -26.52
CA TYR A 119 8.97 10.78 -25.09
C TYR A 119 7.58 10.58 -24.49
N THR A 120 7.49 9.73 -23.50
CA THR A 120 6.28 9.53 -22.71
C THR A 120 6.30 10.39 -21.47
N ARG A 121 5.16 11.03 -21.17
CA ARG A 121 4.93 11.73 -19.91
C ARG A 121 3.84 11.01 -19.14
N ALA A 122 4.19 10.53 -17.95
CA ALA A 122 3.25 9.94 -17.02
C ALA A 122 2.16 10.94 -16.59
N SER A 123 0.90 10.49 -16.58
CA SER A 123 -0.22 11.18 -15.96
C SER A 123 -1.20 10.16 -15.39
N SER A 124 -1.62 10.37 -14.15
CA SER A 124 -2.59 9.53 -13.44
C SER A 124 -3.72 10.40 -12.90
N VAL A 125 -4.96 9.95 -13.04
CA VAL A 125 -6.14 10.59 -12.46
C VAL A 125 -6.62 9.73 -11.30
N ILE A 126 -6.75 10.33 -10.12
CA ILE A 126 -7.22 9.65 -8.90
C ILE A 126 -8.69 10.03 -8.69
N ASP A 127 -9.56 9.02 -8.64
CA ASP A 127 -10.98 9.16 -8.30
C ASP A 127 -11.22 8.53 -6.91
N VAL A 128 -11.82 9.29 -5.99
CA VAL A 128 -12.06 8.84 -4.61
C VAL A 128 -13.56 8.75 -4.38
N ARG A 129 -14.03 7.57 -3.97
CA ARG A 129 -15.44 7.32 -3.66
C ARG A 129 -15.61 6.82 -2.23
N ILE A 130 -16.68 7.24 -1.59
CA ILE A 130 -17.06 6.76 -0.27
C ILE A 130 -17.72 5.40 -0.43
N VAL A 131 -17.09 4.35 0.10
CA VAL A 131 -17.64 2.98 0.08
C VAL A 131 -18.63 2.79 1.23
N LYS A 132 -18.29 3.28 2.42
CA LYS A 132 -19.12 3.14 3.62
C LYS A 132 -18.75 4.18 4.67
N GLU A 133 -19.76 4.70 5.35
CA GLU A 133 -19.61 5.64 6.46
C GLU A 133 -19.80 4.89 7.79
N TYR A 134 -18.94 5.19 8.77
CA TYR A 134 -19.05 4.66 10.13
C TYR A 134 -19.17 5.84 11.10
N SER A 135 -20.12 5.75 12.03
CA SER A 135 -20.27 6.77 13.07
C SER A 135 -19.02 6.77 13.97
N PRO A 136 -18.47 7.94 14.30
CA PRO A 136 -17.29 8.00 15.15
C PRO A 136 -17.64 7.47 16.54
N CYS A 137 -16.82 6.54 17.04
CA CYS A 137 -16.94 5.96 18.37
C CYS A 137 -16.48 6.90 19.51
N HIS A 138 -15.94 8.08 19.17
CA HIS A 138 -15.63 9.17 20.09
C HIS A 138 -15.81 10.52 19.39
N PRO A 139 -16.29 11.59 20.04
CA PRO A 139 -16.40 12.90 19.41
C PRO A 139 -15.02 13.41 18.97
N VAL A 140 -14.79 13.44 17.66
CA VAL A 140 -13.63 14.10 17.05
C VAL A 140 -14.01 15.56 16.81
N THR A 141 -13.40 16.48 17.56
CA THR A 141 -13.48 17.90 17.25
C THR A 141 -12.58 18.17 16.06
N LEU A 142 -13.15 18.35 14.88
CA LEU A 142 -12.41 18.86 13.74
C LEU A 142 -12.12 20.35 13.91
N SER A 143 -10.86 20.73 13.68
CA SER A 143 -10.48 22.12 13.42
C SER A 143 -11.13 22.58 12.10
N PRO A 144 -11.70 23.79 12.03
CA PRO A 144 -12.53 24.27 10.92
C PRO A 144 -11.82 24.54 9.57
N ASP A 145 -10.54 24.17 9.40
CA ASP A 145 -9.71 24.70 8.31
C ASP A 145 -9.58 23.81 7.05
N LEU A 146 -10.42 22.79 6.88
CA LEU A 146 -10.32 21.83 5.75
C LEU A 146 -11.55 21.74 4.84
N GLU A 147 -12.59 22.53 5.07
CA GLU A 147 -13.64 22.75 4.09
C GLU A 147 -13.16 23.84 3.12
N ASP A 148 -13.09 23.54 1.81
CA ASP A 148 -12.91 24.49 0.68
C ASP A 148 -11.57 24.52 -0.08
N LYS A 149 -11.05 23.37 -0.56
CA LYS A 149 -10.09 23.37 -1.69
C LYS A 149 -10.41 22.45 -2.89
N THR A 150 -11.53 21.73 -2.88
CA THR A 150 -12.00 20.92 -4.04
C THR A 150 -13.18 21.55 -4.77
N ARG A 151 -13.19 22.88 -4.92
CA ARG A 151 -14.13 23.59 -5.79
C ARG A 151 -13.51 23.85 -7.16
N ARG A 152 -13.66 22.90 -8.09
CA ARG A 152 -13.68 23.22 -9.53
C ARG A 152 -15.12 23.12 -10.03
N GLN A 153 -15.51 24.22 -10.69
CA GLN A 153 -16.84 24.63 -11.16
C GLN A 153 -17.62 23.53 -11.90
N GLY A 154 -18.88 23.36 -11.50
CA GLY A 154 -19.92 22.62 -12.19
C GLY A 154 -21.25 22.81 -11.47
N ASP A 155 -22.04 23.78 -11.93
CA ASP A 155 -23.32 24.21 -11.36
C ASP A 155 -24.40 23.11 -11.40
N THR A 156 -25.23 23.00 -10.35
CA THR A 156 -26.72 23.01 -10.37
C THR A 156 -27.28 22.88 -8.93
N VAL A 157 -28.52 23.35 -8.74
CA VAL A 157 -29.15 23.97 -7.56
C VAL A 157 -29.92 23.01 -6.62
N LYS A 158 -29.87 23.36 -5.31
CA LYS A 158 -30.75 23.09 -4.14
C LYS A 158 -31.37 21.70 -3.89
N GLY A 159 -31.20 21.25 -2.65
CA GLY A 159 -32.14 20.36 -1.97
C GLY A 159 -31.70 19.94 -0.56
N ALA A 160 -32.10 20.73 0.44
CA ALA A 160 -32.33 20.40 1.86
C ALA A 160 -31.54 19.27 2.57
N GLY A 161 -30.92 19.64 3.70
CA GLY A 161 -31.07 18.84 4.93
C GLY A 161 -29.85 18.06 5.41
N GLY A 162 -28.96 18.75 6.14
CA GLY A 162 -28.52 18.28 7.45
C GLY A 162 -27.42 17.22 7.56
N ARG A 163 -26.30 17.70 8.11
CA ARG A 163 -25.37 17.10 9.09
C ARG A 163 -24.04 16.54 8.55
N CYS A 164 -22.99 17.06 9.19
CA CYS A 164 -21.54 16.95 8.96
C CYS A 164 -21.01 15.53 8.66
N ALA A 165 -20.08 15.44 7.71
CA ALA A 165 -19.32 14.25 7.36
C ALA A 165 -17.80 14.53 7.40
N VAL A 166 -17.01 13.54 7.81
CA VAL A 166 -15.54 13.61 7.88
C VAL A 166 -14.94 12.37 7.21
N ALA A 167 -14.01 12.60 6.28
CA ALA A 167 -13.52 11.65 5.31
C ALA A 167 -12.36 10.76 5.80
N ALA A 168 -12.37 9.49 5.41
CA ALA A 168 -11.18 8.65 5.35
C ALA A 168 -10.90 8.31 3.87
N ILE A 169 -9.77 8.79 3.35
CA ILE A 169 -9.31 8.59 1.98
C ILE A 169 -8.51 7.29 1.95
N LEU A 170 -9.00 6.28 1.23
CA LEU A 170 -8.19 5.13 0.83
C LEU A 170 -7.99 5.18 -0.68
N MET A 171 -6.75 5.44 -1.09
CA MET A 171 -6.34 5.39 -2.50
C MET A 171 -6.44 3.95 -3.00
N VAL A 172 -7.22 3.75 -4.05
CA VAL A 172 -7.19 2.53 -4.85
C VAL A 172 -6.26 2.83 -6.03
N PHE A 173 -5.22 2.01 -6.19
CA PHE A 173 -4.29 2.03 -7.33
C PHE A 173 -4.92 1.36 -8.55
#